data_AF-A0A956ECD7-F1
#
_entry.id   AF-A0A956ECD7-F1
#
_cell.length_a   1.000
_cell.length_b   1.000
_cell.length_c   1.000
_cell.angle_alpha   90.00
_cell.angle_beta   90.00
_cell.angle_gamma   90.00
#
_symmetry.space_group_name_H-M   'P 1'
#
loop_
_entity.id
_entity.type
_entity.pdbx_description
1 polymer ?
#
loop_
_entity_poly.entity_id
_entity_poly.type
_entity_poly.pdbx_seq_one_letter_code
_entity_poly.pdbx_strand_id
1 'polypeptide(L)'
;MSDSTGFPSHDSTGSSFPASTGNGLTPTKHQLGDLITRLKPFQGSSNLETCLAVGKLVLDRFYDGSLDRFRELGTKHISFRKMSEIPDLPVTGLFLYRSVCIYNVYHQHEAWRFRHNGMSHFRAVLNLPASVQAKLLEASEREQWTVNRLQHEASLQRCTSEAGARAPTPAFVKALKAVRKHAAKEFHGYADLERAGELDRATAQELHDLASELSARFSEIAARLER
;
A
#
# COMPACT_ATOMS: atom_id res chain seq x y z
N MET A 1 34.90 -39.60 11.57
CA MET A 1 34.59 -39.07 10.22
C MET A 1 33.23 -38.39 10.36
N SER A 2 33.11 -37.25 11.05
CA SER A 2 33.75 -35.94 10.84
C SER A 2 33.32 -35.32 9.52
N ASP A 3 32.39 -34.37 9.61
CA ASP A 3 32.18 -33.15 8.77
C ASP A 3 30.72 -32.70 9.02
N SER A 4 30.40 -31.74 9.90
CA SER A 4 30.81 -30.33 9.98
C SER A 4 30.57 -29.55 8.69
N THR A 5 29.36 -29.00 8.53
CA THR A 5 29.17 -27.71 7.83
C THR A 5 28.08 -26.90 8.54
N GLY A 6 28.50 -25.77 9.11
CA GLY A 6 27.64 -24.82 9.79
C GLY A 6 26.80 -24.00 8.82
N PHE A 7 25.59 -23.65 9.24
CA PHE A 7 24.76 -22.65 8.59
C PHE A 7 25.00 -21.29 9.24
N PRO A 8 25.19 -20.22 8.46
CA PRO A 8 25.37 -18.90 9.01
C PRO A 8 24.02 -18.32 9.45
N SER A 9 23.97 -17.90 10.71
CA SER A 9 22.98 -16.95 11.21
C SER A 9 23.07 -15.66 10.41
N HIS A 10 21.96 -15.19 9.84
CA HIS A 10 21.83 -13.81 9.41
C HIS A 10 20.59 -13.16 10.02
N ASP A 11 20.89 -12.07 10.72
CA ASP A 11 20.01 -11.17 11.41
C ASP A 11 18.91 -10.54 10.54
N SER A 12 17.77 -10.39 11.22
CA SER A 12 16.72 -9.39 11.07
C SER A 12 17.14 -8.04 10.46
N THR A 13 16.44 -7.57 9.42
CA THR A 13 16.11 -6.14 9.24
C THR A 13 14.92 -5.91 8.29
N GLY A 14 13.98 -5.07 8.75
CA GLY A 14 13.21 -4.06 8.01
C GLY A 14 12.61 -4.35 6.63
N SER A 15 11.27 -4.37 6.58
CA SER A 15 10.40 -3.89 5.48
C SER A 15 11.10 -3.60 4.14
N SER A 16 11.29 -4.64 3.33
CA SER A 16 12.01 -4.54 2.06
C SER A 16 11.12 -4.08 0.90
N PHE A 17 11.56 -3.00 0.23
CA PHE A 17 11.38 -2.87 -1.22
C PHE A 17 11.86 -4.17 -1.90
N PRO A 18 11.26 -4.64 -3.01
CA PRO A 18 11.77 -5.83 -3.69
C PRO A 18 13.25 -5.63 -4.03
N ALA A 19 14.10 -6.57 -3.60
CA ALA A 19 15.54 -6.53 -3.78
C ALA A 19 15.88 -6.39 -5.28
N SER A 20 16.39 -5.21 -5.65
CA SER A 20 16.79 -4.86 -7.00
C SER A 20 18.19 -5.38 -7.28
N THR A 21 18.30 -6.61 -7.78
CA THR A 21 19.55 -7.15 -8.37
C THR A 21 19.69 -6.88 -9.86
N GLY A 22 18.74 -6.14 -10.46
CA GLY A 22 18.81 -5.72 -11.86
C GLY A 22 19.59 -4.40 -12.02
N ASN A 23 20.55 -4.39 -12.94
CA ASN A 23 21.32 -3.23 -13.34
C ASN A 23 20.42 -2.26 -14.16
N GLY A 24 19.44 -1.64 -13.48
CA GLY A 24 18.51 -0.69 -14.10
C GLY A 24 19.27 0.50 -14.68
N LEU A 25 18.80 1.02 -15.81
CA LEU A 25 19.33 2.22 -16.44
C LEU A 25 19.34 3.36 -15.42
N THR A 26 20.48 4.02 -15.32
CA THR A 26 20.62 5.27 -14.57
C THR A 26 20.29 6.41 -15.52
N PRO A 27 19.22 7.19 -15.28
CA PRO A 27 18.91 8.37 -16.08
C PRO A 27 20.09 9.34 -16.18
N THR A 28 20.29 9.95 -17.35
CA THR A 28 21.30 11.01 -17.52
C THR A 28 20.93 12.26 -16.73
N LYS A 29 21.92 13.08 -16.34
CA LYS A 29 21.70 14.35 -15.62
C LYS A 29 20.72 15.28 -16.37
N HIS A 30 20.80 15.34 -17.69
CA HIS A 30 19.89 16.12 -18.53
C HIS A 30 18.45 15.59 -18.48
N GLN A 31 18.27 14.27 -18.63
CA GLN A 31 16.94 13.64 -18.54
C GLN A 31 16.27 13.94 -17.19
N LEU A 32 17.06 13.97 -16.12
CA LEU A 32 16.62 14.25 -14.75
C LEU A 32 16.31 15.73 -14.51
N GLY A 33 17.14 16.67 -14.99
CA GLY A 33 16.90 18.10 -14.81
C GLY A 33 15.57 18.56 -15.42
N ASP A 34 15.30 18.12 -16.64
CA ASP A 34 14.01 18.38 -17.31
C ASP A 34 12.83 17.72 -16.60
N LEU A 35 13.01 16.48 -16.11
CA LEU A 35 11.98 15.78 -15.34
C LEU A 35 11.64 16.57 -14.08
N ILE A 36 12.63 17.04 -13.33
CA ILE A 36 12.46 17.85 -12.13
C ILE A 36 11.66 19.11 -12.46
N THR A 37 12.06 19.86 -13.50
CA THR A 37 11.34 21.07 -13.93
C THR A 37 9.87 20.78 -14.23
N ARG A 38 9.58 19.68 -14.91
CA ARG A 38 8.20 19.28 -15.25
C ARG A 38 7.41 18.70 -14.08
N LEU A 39 8.08 18.22 -13.03
CA LEU A 39 7.43 17.69 -11.83
C LEU A 39 7.06 18.80 -10.82
N LYS A 40 7.74 19.95 -10.84
CA LYS A 40 7.49 21.06 -9.90
C LYS A 40 6.01 21.48 -9.79
N PRO A 41 5.23 21.60 -10.89
CA PRO A 41 3.82 21.97 -10.80
C PRO A 41 2.95 20.99 -10.00
N PHE A 42 3.39 19.74 -9.83
CA PHE A 42 2.65 18.69 -9.12
C PHE A 42 3.01 18.59 -7.64
N GLN A 43 3.95 19.42 -7.16
CA GLN A 43 4.40 19.40 -5.77
C GLN A 43 3.23 19.69 -4.82
N GLY A 44 3.03 18.83 -3.82
CA GLY A 44 1.97 18.98 -2.82
C GLY A 44 0.58 18.46 -3.25
N SER A 45 0.39 18.07 -4.51
CA SER A 45 -0.85 17.43 -4.97
C SER A 45 -0.71 15.91 -5.03
N SER A 46 -1.72 15.18 -4.55
CA SER A 46 -1.74 13.71 -4.58
C SER A 46 -3.10 13.16 -5.05
N ASN A 47 -3.80 13.91 -5.90
CA ASN A 47 -5.04 13.46 -6.52
C ASN A 47 -4.77 12.54 -7.74
N LEU A 48 -5.83 11.96 -8.29
CA LEU A 48 -5.74 11.04 -9.43
C LEU A 48 -5.14 11.72 -10.66
N GLU A 49 -5.58 12.93 -10.99
CA GLU A 49 -5.11 13.66 -12.17
C GLU A 49 -3.60 13.92 -12.13
N THR A 50 -3.10 14.43 -11.00
CA THR A 50 -1.66 14.60 -10.76
C THR A 50 -0.91 13.28 -10.90
N CYS A 51 -1.48 12.21 -10.35
CA CYS A 51 -0.88 10.88 -10.42
C CYS A 51 -0.80 10.37 -11.88
N LEU A 52 -1.83 10.59 -12.68
CA LEU A 52 -1.83 10.24 -14.10
C LEU A 52 -0.85 11.09 -14.89
N ALA A 53 -0.80 12.40 -14.66
CA ALA A 53 0.12 13.31 -15.33
C ALA A 53 1.59 12.94 -15.04
N VAL A 54 1.91 12.64 -13.77
CA VAL A 54 3.25 12.19 -13.37
C VAL A 54 3.58 10.82 -13.96
N GLY A 55 2.63 9.88 -13.95
CA GLY A 55 2.81 8.57 -14.56
C GLY A 55 3.12 8.66 -16.06
N LYS A 56 2.37 9.49 -16.79
CA LYS A 56 2.59 9.79 -18.21
C LYS A 56 3.97 10.40 -18.43
N LEU A 57 4.36 11.40 -17.64
CA LEU A 57 5.64 12.08 -17.77
C LEU A 57 6.82 11.11 -17.65
N VAL A 58 6.75 10.18 -16.69
CA VAL A 58 7.79 9.16 -16.51
C VAL A 58 7.80 8.16 -17.67
N LEU A 59 6.62 7.75 -18.17
CA LEU A 59 6.51 6.85 -19.33
C LEU A 59 7.05 7.47 -20.61
N ASP A 60 6.63 8.70 -20.93
CA ASP A 60 7.11 9.45 -22.10
C ASP A 60 8.63 9.57 -22.08
N ARG A 61 9.21 9.75 -20.90
CA ARG A 61 10.64 10.04 -20.75
C ARG A 61 11.54 8.81 -20.81
N PHE A 62 11.08 7.70 -20.27
CA PHE A 62 11.95 6.55 -20.01
C PHE A 62 11.44 5.23 -20.58
N TYR A 63 10.24 5.22 -21.14
CA TYR A 63 9.64 4.07 -21.82
C TYR A 63 9.13 4.45 -23.21
N ASP A 64 9.61 5.57 -23.77
CA ASP A 64 9.20 6.13 -25.07
C ASP A 64 7.68 6.31 -25.22
N GLY A 65 7.00 6.58 -24.10
CA GLY A 65 5.54 6.69 -24.06
C GLY A 65 4.79 5.36 -24.19
N SER A 66 5.49 4.23 -24.25
CA SER A 66 4.89 2.90 -24.44
C SER A 66 4.60 2.20 -23.11
N LEU A 67 3.32 1.91 -22.89
CA LEU A 67 2.87 1.05 -21.80
C LEU A 67 3.34 -0.40 -21.96
N ASP A 68 3.48 -0.87 -23.20
CA ASP A 68 3.95 -2.22 -23.47
C ASP A 68 5.41 -2.37 -23.08
N ARG A 69 6.27 -1.38 -23.41
CA ARG A 69 7.66 -1.36 -22.92
C ARG A 69 7.73 -1.35 -21.39
N PHE A 70 6.84 -0.61 -20.73
CA PHE A 70 6.77 -0.63 -19.26
C PHE A 70 6.39 -2.01 -18.71
N ARG A 71 5.45 -2.72 -19.34
CA ARG A 71 5.06 -4.08 -18.92
C ARG A 71 6.17 -5.10 -19.14
N GLU A 72 6.87 -5.00 -20.27
CA GLU A 72 7.97 -5.90 -20.64
C GLU A 72 9.20 -5.69 -19.76
N LEU A 73 9.67 -4.45 -19.66
CA LEU A 73 10.91 -4.11 -18.94
C LEU A 73 10.69 -4.02 -17.43
N GLY A 74 9.44 -3.77 -17.04
CA GLY A 74 9.01 -3.65 -15.67
C GLY A 74 9.74 -2.56 -14.89
N THR A 75 9.66 -2.68 -13.58
CA THR A 75 10.13 -1.68 -12.63
C THR A 75 11.64 -1.75 -12.39
N LYS A 76 12.30 -2.77 -12.98
CA LYS A 76 13.75 -2.96 -12.96
C LYS A 76 14.46 -2.14 -14.03
N HIS A 77 13.72 -1.65 -15.04
CA HIS A 77 14.29 -0.85 -16.12
C HIS A 77 14.90 0.45 -15.63
N ILE A 78 14.21 1.15 -14.73
CA ILE A 78 14.68 2.39 -14.11
C ILE A 78 14.61 2.22 -12.61
N SER A 79 15.72 2.51 -11.94
CA SER A 79 15.72 2.48 -10.48
C SER A 79 15.03 3.73 -9.91
N PHE A 80 13.72 3.63 -9.62
CA PHE A 80 12.98 4.66 -8.87
C PHE A 80 13.61 4.98 -7.51
N ARG A 81 14.32 4.00 -6.92
CA ARG A 81 15.14 4.21 -5.73
C ARG A 81 16.28 5.18 -6.01
N LYS A 82 17.11 4.94 -7.04
CA LYS A 82 18.18 5.86 -7.43
C LYS A 82 17.64 7.24 -7.81
N MET A 83 16.44 7.32 -8.42
CA MET A 83 15.80 8.61 -8.68
C MET A 83 15.45 9.37 -7.40
N SER A 84 15.14 8.68 -6.30
CA SER A 84 14.85 9.31 -5.01
C SER A 84 16.08 9.89 -4.32
N GLU A 85 17.28 9.49 -4.74
CA GLU A 85 18.56 9.97 -4.19
C GLU A 85 18.97 11.31 -4.82
N ILE A 86 18.24 11.78 -5.84
CA ILE A 86 18.53 13.02 -6.55
C ILE A 86 18.10 14.23 -5.69
N PRO A 87 19.01 15.19 -5.41
CA PRO A 87 18.65 16.46 -4.79
C PRO A 87 17.58 17.20 -5.62
N ASP A 88 16.66 17.89 -4.95
CA ASP A 88 15.61 18.72 -5.57
C ASP A 88 14.49 17.98 -6.32
N LEU A 89 14.39 16.65 -6.22
CA LEU A 89 13.22 15.94 -6.73
C LEU A 89 11.97 16.33 -5.91
N PRO A 90 10.93 16.93 -6.53
CA PRO A 90 9.80 17.50 -5.78
C PRO A 90 8.83 16.43 -5.25
N VAL A 91 9.05 15.16 -5.57
CA VAL A 91 8.22 14.02 -5.17
C VAL A 91 9.09 12.82 -4.79
N THR A 92 8.58 11.94 -3.95
CA THR A 92 9.32 10.71 -3.57
C THR A 92 9.35 9.72 -4.74
N GLY A 93 10.40 8.88 -4.85
CA GLY A 93 10.40 7.85 -5.90
C GLY A 93 9.34 6.77 -5.70
N LEU A 94 8.85 6.56 -4.47
CA LEU A 94 7.67 5.72 -4.25
C LEU A 94 6.41 6.32 -4.91
N PHE A 95 6.27 7.65 -4.88
CA PHE A 95 5.20 8.34 -5.58
C PHE A 95 5.36 8.24 -7.11
N LEU A 96 6.57 8.41 -7.65
CA LEU A 96 6.85 8.19 -9.08
C LEU A 96 6.47 6.77 -9.51
N TYR A 97 6.94 5.76 -8.78
CA TYR A 97 6.63 4.36 -9.01
C TYR A 97 5.12 4.11 -9.04
N ARG A 98 4.41 4.55 -8.00
CA ARG A 98 2.95 4.36 -7.89
C ARG A 98 2.23 5.07 -9.02
N SER A 99 2.69 6.25 -9.43
CA SER A 99 2.09 7.02 -10.51
C SER A 99 2.17 6.30 -11.84
N VAL A 100 3.31 5.69 -12.17
CA VAL A 100 3.44 4.86 -13.38
C VAL A 100 2.53 3.63 -13.31
N CYS A 101 2.51 2.92 -12.18
CA CYS A 101 1.65 1.75 -12.03
C CYS A 101 0.16 2.10 -12.16
N ILE A 102 -0.28 3.20 -11.54
CA ILE A 102 -1.67 3.68 -11.61
C ILE A 102 -2.01 4.09 -13.03
N TYR A 103 -1.13 4.83 -13.71
CA TYR A 103 -1.34 5.20 -15.11
C TYR A 103 -1.48 3.97 -16.01
N ASN A 104 -0.63 2.94 -15.84
CA ASN A 104 -0.79 1.69 -16.58
C ASN A 104 -2.15 1.02 -16.32
N VAL A 105 -2.55 0.86 -15.05
CA VAL A 105 -3.84 0.25 -14.69
C VAL A 105 -5.02 1.08 -15.23
N TYR A 106 -4.92 2.40 -15.14
CA TYR A 106 -5.96 3.32 -15.62
C TYR A 106 -6.20 3.15 -17.12
N HIS A 107 -5.14 3.10 -17.93
CA HIS A 107 -5.27 2.90 -19.38
C HIS A 107 -5.62 1.47 -19.76
N GLN A 108 -5.07 0.48 -19.06
CA GLN A 108 -5.30 -0.93 -19.35
C GLN A 108 -6.77 -1.34 -19.21
N HIS A 109 -7.51 -0.72 -18.28
CA HIS A 109 -8.90 -1.08 -17.97
C HIS A 109 -9.92 -0.02 -18.39
N GLU A 110 -9.48 0.89 -19.24
CA GLU A 110 -10.32 1.99 -19.75
C GLU A 110 -10.96 2.82 -18.64
N ALA A 111 -10.20 3.10 -17.59
CA ALA A 111 -10.72 3.52 -16.30
C ALA A 111 -11.32 4.94 -16.28
N TRP A 112 -11.22 5.69 -17.37
CA TRP A 112 -12.00 6.92 -17.59
C TRP A 112 -13.51 6.68 -17.54
N ARG A 113 -13.96 5.43 -17.75
CA ARG A 113 -15.36 5.03 -17.59
C ARG A 113 -15.83 4.94 -16.13
N PHE A 114 -14.89 4.84 -15.18
CA PHE A 114 -15.20 4.71 -13.77
C PHE A 114 -15.35 6.09 -13.13
N ARG A 115 -16.55 6.43 -12.66
CA ARG A 115 -16.87 7.74 -12.07
C ARG A 115 -16.55 7.78 -10.58
N HIS A 116 -16.55 6.64 -9.91
CA HIS A 116 -16.44 6.55 -8.45
C HIS A 116 -15.08 6.02 -7.98
N ASN A 117 -14.28 5.45 -8.89
CA ASN A 117 -12.95 4.94 -8.57
C ASN A 117 -11.90 6.06 -8.59
N GLY A 118 -11.41 6.44 -7.41
CA GLY A 118 -10.32 7.41 -7.25
C GLY A 118 -8.93 6.77 -7.23
N MET A 119 -7.88 7.58 -7.03
CA MET A 119 -6.49 7.12 -6.91
C MET A 119 -6.33 5.97 -5.91
N SER A 120 -7.01 6.04 -4.77
CA SER A 120 -6.95 5.02 -3.72
C SER A 120 -7.53 3.68 -4.14
N HIS A 121 -8.55 3.67 -5.02
CA HIS A 121 -9.10 2.45 -5.60
C HIS A 121 -8.11 1.77 -6.54
N PHE A 122 -7.49 2.53 -7.45
CA PHE A 122 -6.45 1.98 -8.33
C PHE A 122 -5.25 1.46 -7.54
N ARG A 123 -4.86 2.15 -6.46
CA ARG A 123 -3.82 1.68 -5.54
C ARG A 123 -4.16 0.34 -4.90
N ALA A 124 -5.42 0.11 -4.55
CA ALA A 124 -5.85 -1.10 -3.86
C ALA A 124 -5.66 -2.36 -4.72
N VAL A 125 -5.77 -2.23 -6.04
CA VAL A 125 -5.67 -3.34 -6.99
C VAL A 125 -4.27 -3.53 -7.59
N LEU A 126 -3.30 -2.67 -7.24
CA LEU A 126 -1.92 -2.83 -7.70
C LEU A 126 -1.37 -4.21 -7.29
N ASN A 127 -0.53 -4.76 -8.17
CA ASN A 127 0.12 -6.07 -8.05
C ASN A 127 -0.85 -7.28 -8.07
N LEU A 128 -2.10 -7.09 -8.51
CA LEU A 128 -2.99 -8.20 -8.84
C LEU A 128 -2.86 -8.57 -10.33
N PRO A 129 -3.18 -9.82 -10.73
CA PRO A 129 -3.33 -10.17 -12.13
C PRO A 129 -4.34 -9.25 -12.84
N ALA A 130 -4.08 -8.91 -14.11
CA ALA A 130 -4.91 -7.98 -14.88
C ALA A 130 -6.40 -8.37 -14.90
N SER A 131 -6.71 -9.66 -15.04
CA SER A 131 -8.08 -10.17 -15.01
C SER A 131 -8.78 -9.94 -13.66
N VAL A 132 -8.04 -10.01 -12.56
CA VAL A 132 -8.55 -9.75 -11.21
C VAL A 132 -8.72 -8.25 -10.99
N GLN A 133 -7.79 -7.42 -11.46
CA GLN A 133 -7.91 -5.96 -11.41
C GLN A 133 -9.20 -5.50 -12.10
N ALA A 134 -9.45 -5.96 -13.33
CA ALA A 134 -10.64 -5.61 -14.10
C ALA A 134 -11.93 -5.95 -13.33
N LYS A 135 -12.05 -7.20 -12.86
CA LYS A 135 -13.21 -7.67 -12.09
C LYS A 135 -13.48 -6.82 -10.85
N LEU A 136 -12.44 -6.52 -10.07
CA LEU A 136 -12.58 -5.75 -8.84
C LEU A 136 -12.91 -4.28 -9.09
N LEU A 137 -12.31 -3.66 -10.12
CA LEU A 137 -12.60 -2.26 -10.48
C LEU A 137 -14.03 -2.10 -11.05
N GLU A 138 -14.49 -3.07 -11.84
CA GLU A 138 -15.88 -3.08 -12.35
C GLU A 138 -16.89 -3.31 -11.23
N ALA A 139 -16.61 -4.22 -10.30
CA ALA A 139 -17.45 -4.44 -9.13
C ALA A 139 -17.47 -3.19 -8.24
N SER A 140 -16.31 -2.56 -7.99
CA SER A 140 -16.25 -1.36 -7.16
C SER A 140 -16.98 -0.18 -7.79
N GLU A 141 -16.96 -0.04 -9.12
CA GLU A 141 -17.72 1.00 -9.82
C GLU A 141 -19.23 0.73 -9.74
N ARG A 142 -19.65 -0.50 -10.06
CA ARG A 142 -21.08 -0.87 -10.09
C ARG A 142 -21.74 -0.79 -8.72
N GLU A 143 -21.04 -1.22 -7.68
CA GLU A 143 -21.56 -1.29 -6.31
C GLU A 143 -21.06 -0.15 -5.42
N GLN A 144 -20.37 0.83 -6.01
CA GLN A 144 -19.82 2.01 -5.32
C GLN A 144 -19.03 1.65 -4.06
N TRP A 145 -18.13 0.67 -4.17
CA TRP A 145 -17.37 0.22 -3.01
C TRP A 145 -16.50 1.33 -2.43
N THR A 146 -16.48 1.40 -1.09
CA THR A 146 -15.47 2.18 -0.38
C THR A 146 -14.09 1.58 -0.65
N VAL A 147 -13.05 2.42 -0.51
CA VAL A 147 -11.65 1.97 -0.63
C VAL A 147 -11.35 0.80 0.31
N ASN A 148 -11.90 0.82 1.52
CA ASN A 148 -11.70 -0.24 2.52
C ASN A 148 -12.27 -1.59 2.04
N ARG A 149 -13.48 -1.59 1.45
CA ARG A 149 -14.06 -2.81 0.88
C ARG A 149 -13.23 -3.34 -0.28
N LEU A 150 -12.83 -2.48 -1.22
CA LEU A 150 -11.99 -2.90 -2.34
C LEU A 150 -10.63 -3.44 -1.88
N GLN A 151 -10.00 -2.83 -0.87
CA GLN A 151 -8.77 -3.34 -0.27
C GLN A 151 -8.95 -4.70 0.40
N HIS A 152 -10.08 -4.92 1.06
CA HIS A 152 -10.44 -6.20 1.66
C HIS A 152 -10.53 -7.28 0.56
N GLU A 153 -11.34 -7.05 -0.47
CA GLU A 153 -11.49 -7.98 -1.61
C GLU A 153 -10.15 -8.25 -2.30
N ALA A 154 -9.36 -7.21 -2.58
CA ALA A 154 -8.03 -7.34 -3.15
C ALA A 154 -7.08 -8.16 -2.26
N SER A 155 -7.24 -8.11 -0.94
CA SER A 155 -6.42 -8.89 -0.01
C SER A 155 -6.77 -10.38 -0.06
N LEU A 156 -8.05 -10.73 -0.21
CA LEU A 156 -8.49 -12.11 -0.37
C LEU A 156 -7.87 -12.73 -1.62
N GLN A 157 -7.84 -11.98 -2.73
CA GLN A 157 -7.25 -12.45 -3.99
C GLN A 157 -5.73 -12.69 -3.89
N ARG A 158 -5.01 -11.91 -3.06
CA ARG A 158 -3.57 -12.11 -2.83
C ARG A 158 -3.26 -13.34 -1.98
N CYS A 159 -4.15 -13.68 -1.06
CA CYS A 159 -4.00 -14.88 -0.23
C CYS A 159 -4.16 -16.16 -1.06
N THR A 160 -4.97 -16.12 -2.11
CA THR A 160 -5.25 -17.28 -2.97
C THR A 160 -4.23 -17.48 -4.08
N SER A 161 -3.43 -16.46 -4.43
CA SER A 161 -2.72 -16.45 -5.71
C SER A 161 -1.37 -17.18 -5.76
N GLU A 162 -0.57 -17.34 -4.69
CA GLU A 162 0.73 -18.06 -4.81
C GLU A 162 1.24 -18.72 -3.51
N ALA A 163 1.60 -20.00 -3.62
CA ALA A 163 2.42 -20.76 -2.67
C ALA A 163 3.89 -20.32 -2.81
N GLY A 164 4.31 -19.26 -2.10
CA GLY A 164 5.71 -18.82 -2.12
C GLY A 164 5.96 -17.43 -1.56
N ALA A 165 4.94 -16.56 -1.53
CA ALA A 165 5.03 -15.31 -0.79
C ALA A 165 4.85 -15.58 0.72
N ARG A 166 5.58 -14.85 1.58
CA ARG A 166 5.37 -14.88 3.03
C ARG A 166 3.89 -14.66 3.29
N ALA A 167 3.22 -15.65 3.89
CA ALA A 167 1.79 -15.59 4.16
C ALA A 167 1.48 -14.25 4.85
N PRO A 168 0.47 -13.50 4.36
CA PRO A 168 0.14 -12.22 4.95
C PRO A 168 -0.24 -12.45 6.42
N THR A 169 0.26 -11.57 7.30
CA THR A 169 -0.12 -11.60 8.71
C THR A 169 -1.65 -11.65 8.82
N PRO A 170 -2.23 -12.65 9.52
CA PRO A 170 -3.67 -12.80 9.63
C PRO A 170 -4.34 -11.53 10.14
N ALA A 171 -5.58 -11.27 9.67
CA ALA A 171 -6.30 -10.04 10.00
C ALA A 171 -6.45 -9.83 11.52
N PHE A 172 -6.74 -10.90 12.29
CA PHE A 172 -6.86 -10.82 13.75
C PHE A 172 -5.53 -10.41 14.42
N VAL A 173 -4.38 -10.86 13.89
CA VAL A 173 -3.05 -10.47 14.40
C VAL A 173 -2.79 -8.99 14.15
N LYS A 174 -3.19 -8.46 12.97
CA LYS A 174 -3.09 -7.02 12.68
C LYS A 174 -4.01 -6.21 13.60
N ALA A 175 -5.24 -6.66 13.80
CA ALA A 175 -6.20 -6.02 14.70
C ALA A 175 -5.66 -5.97 16.15
N LEU A 176 -5.15 -7.08 16.68
CA LEU A 176 -4.51 -7.12 18.01
C LEU A 176 -3.32 -6.17 18.11
N LYS A 177 -2.45 -6.11 17.09
CA LYS A 177 -1.32 -5.18 17.08
C LYS A 177 -1.77 -3.71 17.07
N ALA A 178 -2.86 -3.40 16.37
CA ALA A 178 -3.44 -2.06 16.37
C ALA A 178 -4.02 -1.70 17.74
N VAL A 179 -4.80 -2.61 18.35
CA VAL A 179 -5.34 -2.43 19.70
C VAL A 179 -4.22 -2.25 20.71
N ARG A 180 -3.17 -3.08 20.67
CA ARG A 180 -2.00 -2.95 21.55
C ARG A 180 -1.34 -1.57 21.46
N LYS A 181 -1.28 -0.97 20.26
CA LYS A 181 -0.75 0.40 20.09
C LYS A 181 -1.58 1.41 20.86
N HIS A 182 -2.91 1.26 20.87
CA HIS A 182 -3.84 2.14 21.58
C HIS A 182 -4.02 1.78 23.06
N ALA A 183 -3.68 0.56 23.48
CA ALA A 183 -3.71 0.12 24.87
C ALA A 183 -2.38 0.37 25.60
N ALA A 184 -1.36 0.88 24.90
CA ALA A 184 -0.06 1.17 25.51
C ALA A 184 -0.17 2.28 26.56
N LYS A 185 0.61 2.17 27.65
CA LYS A 185 0.60 3.13 28.78
C LYS A 185 0.88 4.58 28.37
N GLU A 186 1.57 4.79 27.25
CA GLU A 186 1.91 6.10 26.70
C GLU A 186 0.82 6.68 25.79
N PHE A 187 -0.29 5.96 25.57
CA PHE A 187 -1.39 6.46 24.76
C PHE A 187 -2.23 7.48 25.54
N HIS A 188 -2.12 8.75 25.15
CA HIS A 188 -2.82 9.87 25.79
C HIS A 188 -4.35 9.87 25.61
N GLY A 189 -4.92 8.94 24.85
CA GLY A 189 -6.38 8.86 24.68
C GLY A 189 -7.14 8.39 25.93
N TYR A 190 -6.43 8.11 27.03
CA TYR A 190 -6.97 7.81 28.34
C TYR A 190 -6.70 8.91 29.38
N ALA A 191 -6.12 10.05 28.96
CA ALA A 191 -5.65 11.08 29.87
C ALA A 191 -6.77 11.70 30.73
N ASP A 192 -8.02 11.61 30.26
CA ASP A 192 -9.20 12.16 30.90
C ASP A 192 -10.21 11.07 31.32
N LEU A 193 -9.74 9.84 31.59
CA LEU A 193 -10.57 8.73 32.10
C LEU A 193 -11.40 9.10 33.33
N GLU A 194 -10.90 10.00 34.19
CA GLU A 194 -11.62 10.50 35.37
C GLU A 194 -12.94 11.20 35.01
N ARG A 195 -13.06 11.73 33.78
CA ARG A 195 -14.29 12.35 33.27
C ARG A 195 -15.37 11.34 32.91
N ALA A 196 -15.09 10.04 32.97
CA ALA A 196 -16.11 9.01 32.77
C ALA A 196 -17.30 9.16 33.73
N GLY A 197 -17.06 9.69 34.94
CA GLY A 197 -18.11 10.00 35.91
C GLY A 197 -18.99 11.20 35.54
N GLU A 198 -18.57 12.03 34.58
CA GLU A 198 -19.33 13.18 34.07
C GLU A 198 -20.31 12.80 32.95
N LEU A 199 -20.18 11.57 32.42
CA LEU A 199 -21.04 11.10 31.33
C LEU A 199 -22.47 10.87 31.83
N ASP A 200 -23.45 11.19 30.97
CA ASP A 200 -24.81 10.79 31.24
C ASP A 200 -24.96 9.26 31.23
N ARG A 201 -26.04 8.78 31.84
CA ARG A 201 -26.27 7.34 32.01
C ARG A 201 -26.40 6.58 30.69
N ALA A 202 -26.96 7.19 29.65
CA ALA A 202 -27.14 6.53 28.36
C ALA A 202 -25.79 6.36 27.65
N THR A 203 -25.00 7.42 27.58
CA THR A 203 -23.64 7.40 27.01
C THR A 203 -22.72 6.45 27.79
N ALA A 204 -22.77 6.47 29.12
CA ALA A 204 -21.98 5.57 29.96
C ALA A 204 -22.34 4.09 29.72
N GLN A 205 -23.63 3.77 29.55
CA GLN A 205 -24.08 2.41 29.25
C GLN A 205 -23.62 1.96 27.85
N GLU A 206 -23.73 2.82 26.84
CA GLU A 206 -23.28 2.51 25.47
C GLU A 206 -21.78 2.19 25.43
N LEU A 207 -20.95 3.00 26.09
CA LEU A 207 -19.51 2.78 26.16
C LEU A 207 -19.16 1.51 26.95
N HIS A 208 -19.91 1.21 28.03
CA HIS A 208 -19.75 -0.02 28.79
C HIS A 208 -20.05 -1.27 27.95
N ASP A 209 -21.13 -1.22 27.16
CA ASP A 209 -21.53 -2.33 26.29
C ASP A 209 -20.49 -2.55 25.19
N LEU A 210 -20.00 -1.48 24.56
CA LEU A 210 -18.91 -1.53 23.59
C LEU A 210 -17.63 -2.14 24.20
N ALA A 211 -17.24 -1.72 25.41
CA ALA A 211 -16.08 -2.26 26.10
C ALA A 211 -16.25 -3.75 26.44
N SER A 212 -17.46 -4.16 26.84
CA SER A 212 -17.81 -5.54 27.13
C SER A 212 -17.75 -6.43 25.89
N GLU A 213 -18.26 -5.96 24.75
CA GLU A 213 -18.18 -6.66 23.46
C GLU A 213 -16.73 -6.85 23.02
N LEU A 214 -15.90 -5.80 23.13
CA LEU A 214 -14.47 -5.88 22.80
C LEU A 214 -13.74 -6.88 23.71
N SER A 215 -14.02 -6.85 25.02
CA SER A 215 -13.46 -7.80 26.00
C SER A 215 -13.80 -9.24 25.64
N ALA A 216 -15.08 -9.53 25.37
CA ALA A 216 -15.54 -10.86 24.97
C ALA A 216 -14.84 -11.37 23.71
N ARG A 217 -14.63 -10.50 22.71
CA ARG A 217 -13.88 -10.84 21.49
C ARG A 217 -12.41 -11.14 21.76
N PHE A 218 -11.75 -10.40 22.65
CA PHE A 218 -10.37 -10.71 23.01
C PHE A 218 -10.25 -12.01 23.80
N SER A 219 -11.18 -12.30 24.71
CA SER A 219 -11.25 -13.59 25.40
C SER A 219 -11.42 -14.76 24.43
N GLU A 220 -12.30 -14.63 23.44
CA GLU A 220 -12.48 -15.64 22.39
C GLU A 220 -11.17 -15.89 21.61
N ILE A 221 -10.45 -14.82 21.25
CA ILE A 221 -9.18 -14.92 20.54
C ILE A 221 -8.12 -15.60 21.43
N ALA A 222 -8.02 -15.22 22.71
CA ALA A 222 -7.07 -15.81 23.66
C ALA A 222 -7.29 -17.33 23.80
N ALA A 223 -8.54 -17.76 24.02
CA ALA A 223 -8.90 -19.17 24.12
C ALA A 223 -8.58 -19.99 22.85
N ARG A 224 -8.54 -19.35 21.67
CA ARG A 224 -8.12 -20.01 20.42
C ARG A 224 -6.59 -20.10 20.26
N LEU A 225 -5.83 -19.25 20.93
CA LEU A 225 -4.36 -19.20 20.87
C LEU A 225 -3.67 -20.10 21.91
N GLU A 226 -4.36 -20.49 22.97
CA GLU A 226 -3.85 -21.39 24.03
C GLU A 226 -3.87 -22.88 23.66
N ARG A 227 -3.99 -23.20 22.36
CA ARG A 227 -3.94 -24.57 21.82
C ARG A 227 -2.56 -24.88 21.24
#